data_AF-H3B7H2-F1
#
_entry.id   AF-H3B7H2-F1
#
_cell.length_a   1.000
_cell.length_b   1.000
_cell.length_c   1.000
_cell.angle_alpha   90.00
_cell.angle_beta   90.00
_cell.angle_gamma   90.00
#
_symmetry.space_group_name_H-M   'P 1'
#
loop_
_entity.id
_entity.type
_entity.pdbx_description
1 polymer ?
#
loop_
_entity_poly.entity_id
_entity_poly.type
_entity_poly.pdbx_seq_one_letter_code
_entity_poly.pdbx_strand_id
1 'polypeptide(L)'
;MCSKTEIVKTAGPVSVAELGCLVNEADTSKKQFYTAEWQDLTLSTRPEEGCTLGEVNDFRKESYKRQHQVQFVVQRSPYNIMKIGHLGEKMTEYKLPHRNVLPVPIFKPVNLATKPERAATPEELQRMMEFEWALNSGADGSCQDKRALSEIRKELPPVTQPTKLEFTKPEQSRSFSRSMSQDAQRG
;
A
#
# COMPACT_ATOMS: atom_id res chain seq x y z
N MET A 1 -2.40 21.50 -24.43
CA MET A 1 -3.17 21.04 -25.61
C MET A 1 -3.46 19.56 -25.42
N CYS A 2 -4.69 19.10 -25.70
CA CYS A 2 -5.02 17.67 -25.69
C CYS A 2 -4.36 17.04 -26.94
N SER A 3 -3.44 16.10 -26.77
CA SER A 3 -2.57 15.62 -27.85
C SER A 3 -3.01 14.33 -28.49
N LYS A 4 -3.59 13.42 -27.70
CA LYS A 4 -3.88 12.05 -28.13
C LYS A 4 -5.24 11.61 -27.60
N THR A 5 -6.11 11.17 -28.49
CA THR A 5 -7.41 10.60 -28.15
C THR A 5 -7.50 9.20 -28.71
N GLU A 6 -7.66 8.19 -27.86
CA GLU A 6 -7.92 6.81 -28.26
C GLU A 6 -9.33 6.43 -27.86
N ILE A 7 -10.13 5.91 -28.79
CA ILE A 7 -11.52 5.52 -28.54
C ILE A 7 -11.66 4.05 -28.91
N VAL A 8 -11.96 3.23 -27.92
CA VAL A 8 -12.26 1.81 -28.12
C VAL A 8 -13.78 1.64 -28.16
N LYS A 9 -14.27 1.03 -29.25
CA LYS A 9 -15.68 0.65 -29.42
C LYS A 9 -15.75 -0.87 -29.55
N THR A 10 -16.58 -1.50 -28.75
CA THR A 10 -16.83 -2.95 -28.83
C THR A 10 -18.32 -3.14 -29.06
N ALA A 11 -18.70 -3.47 -30.30
CA ALA A 11 -20.07 -3.83 -30.73
C ALA A 11 -21.23 -3.06 -30.04
N GLY A 12 -21.13 -1.74 -29.94
CA GLY A 12 -22.06 -0.90 -29.17
C GLY A 12 -21.50 0.51 -28.89
N PRO A 13 -22.10 1.28 -27.95
CA PRO A 13 -21.58 2.58 -27.53
C PRO A 13 -20.13 2.50 -27.03
N VAL A 14 -19.43 3.64 -27.01
CA VAL A 14 -18.00 3.74 -26.63
C VAL A 14 -17.75 3.01 -25.30
N SER A 15 -16.92 1.97 -25.33
CA SER A 15 -16.61 1.16 -24.16
C SER A 15 -15.55 1.85 -23.30
N VAL A 16 -14.52 2.40 -23.92
CA VAL A 16 -13.48 3.19 -23.27
C VAL A 16 -13.03 4.33 -24.19
N ALA A 17 -12.82 5.52 -23.64
CA ALA A 17 -12.11 6.61 -24.31
C ALA A 17 -10.98 7.10 -23.42
N GLU A 18 -9.81 7.33 -24.02
CA GLU A 18 -8.61 7.80 -23.35
C GLU A 18 -8.15 9.10 -23.98
N LEU A 19 -7.82 10.08 -23.14
CA LEU A 19 -7.37 11.42 -23.52
C LEU A 19 -6.00 11.67 -22.91
N GLY A 20 -5.05 12.11 -23.72
CA GLY A 20 -3.70 12.46 -23.34
C GLY A 20 -3.44 13.96 -23.43
N CYS A 21 -2.49 14.42 -22.62
CA CYS A 21 -2.00 15.78 -22.60
C CYS A 21 -0.52 15.81 -22.99
N LEU A 22 -0.13 16.85 -23.75
CA LEU A 22 1.24 17.12 -24.15
C LEU A 22 1.61 18.55 -23.75
N VAL A 23 2.79 18.67 -23.15
CA VAL A 23 3.45 19.94 -22.84
C VAL A 23 4.78 19.96 -23.57
N ASN A 24 5.06 21.05 -24.27
CA ASN A 24 6.32 21.33 -24.94
C ASN A 24 6.77 22.73 -24.54
N GLU A 25 7.94 22.83 -23.93
CA GLU A 25 8.54 24.07 -23.45
C GLU A 25 9.96 24.19 -24.01
N ALA A 26 10.35 25.41 -24.39
CA ALA A 26 11.68 25.69 -24.91
C ALA A 26 12.19 27.02 -24.33
N ASP A 27 13.34 26.98 -23.69
CA ASP A 27 14.11 28.16 -23.28
C ASP A 27 15.28 28.33 -24.24
N THR A 28 15.10 29.18 -25.25
CA THR A 28 16.11 29.45 -26.27
C THR A 28 17.33 30.20 -25.71
N SER A 29 17.17 30.93 -24.60
CA SER A 29 18.28 31.64 -23.95
C SER A 29 19.26 30.68 -23.28
N LYS A 30 18.74 29.60 -22.67
CA LYS A 30 19.55 28.55 -22.03
C LYS A 30 19.75 27.31 -22.89
N LYS A 31 19.17 27.28 -24.11
CA LYS A 31 19.13 26.10 -24.99
C LYS A 31 18.55 24.87 -24.28
N GLN A 32 17.52 25.07 -23.47
CA GLN A 32 16.84 24.01 -22.72
C GLN A 32 15.49 23.72 -23.38
N PHE A 33 15.13 22.43 -23.40
CA PHE A 33 13.87 21.95 -23.96
C PHE A 33 13.26 20.96 -22.99
N TYR A 34 11.94 21.02 -22.81
CA TYR A 34 11.19 20.10 -21.98
C TYR A 34 9.94 19.64 -22.71
N THR A 35 9.72 18.34 -22.72
CA THR A 35 8.52 17.72 -23.28
C THR A 35 7.98 16.71 -22.28
N ALA A 36 6.67 16.74 -22.06
CA ALA A 36 5.98 15.76 -21.24
C ALA A 36 4.65 15.37 -21.88
N GLU A 37 4.42 14.07 -21.98
CA GLU A 37 3.17 13.48 -22.44
C GLU A 37 2.64 12.53 -21.36
N TRP A 38 1.35 12.58 -21.08
CA TRP A 38 0.70 11.65 -20.16
C TRP A 38 -0.75 11.39 -20.53
N GLN A 39 -1.27 10.24 -20.09
CA GLN A 39 -2.70 9.94 -20.13
C GLN A 39 -3.39 10.74 -19.02
N ASP A 40 -4.17 11.74 -19.40
CA ASP A 40 -4.83 12.65 -18.46
C ASP A 40 -6.18 12.12 -18.02
N LEU A 41 -7.02 11.65 -18.95
CA LEU A 41 -8.41 11.29 -18.66
C LEU A 41 -8.80 9.97 -19.32
N THR A 42 -9.38 9.07 -18.54
CA THR A 42 -9.97 7.80 -18.99
C THR A 42 -11.47 7.82 -18.69
N LEU A 43 -12.28 7.70 -19.72
CA LEU A 43 -13.72 7.54 -19.66
C LEU A 43 -14.04 6.07 -19.93
N SER A 44 -14.77 5.42 -19.04
CA SER A 44 -15.20 4.02 -19.21
C SER A 44 -16.71 3.90 -19.06
N THR A 45 -17.32 3.16 -19.98
CA THR A 45 -18.74 2.82 -19.92
C THR A 45 -18.90 1.47 -19.24
N ARG A 46 -19.76 1.40 -18.21
CA ARG A 46 -20.26 0.14 -17.68
C ARG A 46 -21.60 -0.21 -18.35
N PRO A 47 -21.78 -1.45 -18.82
CA PRO A 47 -23.03 -1.89 -19.42
C PRO A 47 -24.17 -1.85 -18.39
N GLU A 48 -25.39 -1.68 -18.89
CA GLU A 48 -26.60 -1.46 -18.07
C GLU A 48 -26.93 -2.65 -17.14
N GLU A 49 -26.45 -3.84 -17.48
CA GLU A 49 -26.68 -5.08 -16.71
C GLU A 49 -26.15 -4.99 -15.27
N GLY A 50 -25.17 -4.13 -14.99
CA GLY A 50 -24.65 -3.90 -13.65
C GLY A 50 -25.35 -2.77 -12.86
N CYS A 51 -26.27 -2.02 -13.48
CA CYS A 51 -26.92 -0.86 -12.90
C CYS A 51 -28.44 -0.94 -13.14
N THR A 52 -29.07 -1.85 -12.39
CA THR A 52 -30.50 -2.10 -12.48
C THR A 52 -31.18 -1.81 -11.14
N LEU A 53 -32.33 -1.14 -11.22
CA LEU A 53 -33.25 -0.91 -10.10
C LEU A 53 -34.51 -1.71 -10.37
N GLY A 54 -34.86 -2.61 -9.47
CA GLY A 54 -36.08 -3.40 -9.55
C GLY A 54 -36.87 -3.25 -8.25
N GLU A 55 -38.12 -2.84 -8.37
CA GLU A 55 -39.05 -2.71 -7.25
C GLU A 55 -40.31 -3.51 -7.57
N VAL A 56 -40.79 -4.26 -6.59
CA VAL A 56 -42.02 -5.05 -6.72
C VAL A 56 -42.89 -4.78 -5.52
N ASN A 57 -44.13 -4.42 -5.77
CA ASN A 57 -45.16 -4.21 -4.77
C ASN A 57 -46.28 -5.23 -4.99
N ASP A 58 -46.17 -6.38 -4.33
CA ASP A 58 -47.11 -7.49 -4.48
C ASP A 58 -48.52 -7.15 -3.99
N PHE A 59 -48.64 -6.26 -3.00
CA PHE A 59 -49.94 -5.83 -2.46
C PHE A 59 -50.74 -5.04 -3.51
N ARG A 60 -50.06 -4.19 -4.29
CA ARG A 60 -50.68 -3.43 -5.39
C ARG A 60 -50.58 -4.12 -6.75
N LYS A 61 -49.88 -5.25 -6.83
CA LYS A 61 -49.52 -5.94 -8.08
C LYS A 61 -48.79 -5.02 -9.07
N GLU A 62 -47.91 -4.17 -8.55
CA GLU A 62 -47.11 -3.23 -9.34
C GLU A 62 -45.66 -3.68 -9.37
N SER A 63 -45.02 -3.57 -10.53
CA SER A 63 -43.58 -3.83 -10.68
C SER A 63 -42.93 -2.72 -11.47
N TYR A 64 -41.79 -2.24 -11.00
CA TYR A 64 -40.97 -1.25 -11.67
C TYR A 64 -39.58 -1.82 -11.92
N LYS A 65 -39.09 -1.65 -13.15
CA LYS A 65 -37.73 -2.05 -13.53
C LYS A 65 -37.10 -0.94 -14.36
N ARG A 66 -35.93 -0.49 -13.92
CA ARG A 66 -35.11 0.51 -14.62
C ARG A 66 -33.70 -0.03 -14.79
N GLN A 67 -33.13 0.17 -15.96
CA GLN A 67 -31.73 -0.10 -16.26
C GLN A 67 -31.13 1.19 -16.82
N HIS A 68 -29.86 1.46 -16.50
CA HIS A 68 -29.19 2.63 -17.05
C HIS A 68 -27.70 2.36 -17.25
N GLN A 69 -27.17 2.91 -18.35
CA GLN A 69 -25.73 2.94 -18.60
C GLN A 69 -25.06 3.91 -17.61
N VAL A 70 -23.90 3.53 -17.09
CA VAL A 70 -23.11 4.39 -16.21
C VAL A 70 -21.74 4.62 -16.83
N GLN A 71 -21.33 5.88 -16.87
CA GLN A 71 -20.02 6.29 -17.36
C GLN A 71 -19.17 6.77 -16.18
N PHE A 72 -17.94 6.26 -16.09
CA PHE A 72 -16.97 6.62 -15.07
C PHE A 72 -15.82 7.39 -15.68
N VAL A 73 -15.39 8.44 -15.00
CA VAL A 73 -14.25 9.27 -15.37
C VAL A 73 -13.14 9.10 -14.35
N VAL A 74 -11.93 8.87 -14.82
CA VAL A 74 -10.70 8.90 -14.04
C VAL A 74 -9.79 9.93 -14.68
N GLN A 75 -9.41 10.97 -13.94
CA GLN A 75 -8.44 11.98 -14.36
C GLN A 75 -7.18 11.90 -13.50
N ARG A 76 -6.00 11.99 -14.11
CA ARG A 76 -4.68 11.88 -13.47
C ARG A 76 -3.78 13.00 -13.94
N SER A 77 -3.05 13.60 -13.00
CA SER A 77 -2.16 14.73 -13.29
C SER A 77 -0.72 14.48 -12.79
N PRO A 78 0.31 15.03 -13.47
CA PRO A 78 1.69 15.04 -13.00
C PRO A 78 1.87 15.68 -11.62
N TYR A 79 0.92 16.51 -11.17
CA TYR A 79 0.93 17.15 -9.85
C TYR A 79 0.52 16.21 -8.69
N ASN A 80 0.49 14.89 -8.93
CA ASN A 80 0.05 13.89 -7.96
C ASN A 80 -1.39 14.12 -7.48
N ILE A 81 -2.26 14.57 -8.38
CA ILE A 81 -3.70 14.74 -8.14
C ILE A 81 -4.43 13.76 -9.05
N MET A 82 -5.40 13.05 -8.47
CA MET A 82 -6.28 12.12 -9.16
C MET A 82 -7.73 12.46 -8.86
N LYS A 83 -8.58 12.57 -9.88
CA LYS A 83 -10.02 12.81 -9.73
C LYS A 83 -10.80 11.64 -10.28
N ILE A 84 -11.77 11.13 -9.55
CA ILE A 84 -12.57 9.96 -9.96
C ILE A 84 -14.05 10.23 -9.66
N GLY A 85 -14.94 9.84 -10.56
CA GLY A 85 -16.39 9.90 -10.34
C GLY A 85 -17.22 9.44 -11.53
N HIS A 86 -18.53 9.56 -11.41
CA HIS A 86 -19.45 9.37 -12.53
C HIS A 86 -19.45 10.60 -13.43
N LEU A 87 -19.61 10.38 -14.75
CA LEU A 87 -19.72 11.49 -15.69
C LEU A 87 -21.00 12.29 -15.40
N GLY A 88 -20.86 13.60 -15.22
CA GLY A 88 -21.99 14.51 -14.90
C GLY A 88 -22.24 14.71 -13.41
N GLU A 89 -21.58 13.95 -12.54
CA GLU A 89 -21.68 14.09 -11.08
C GLU A 89 -20.43 14.75 -10.48
N LYS A 90 -20.50 15.07 -9.18
CA LYS A 90 -19.36 15.60 -8.44
C LYS A 90 -18.26 14.54 -8.34
N MET A 91 -17.08 14.86 -8.85
CA MET A 91 -15.89 14.00 -8.75
C MET A 91 -15.23 14.11 -7.37
N THR A 92 -14.65 13.01 -6.92
CA THR A 92 -13.80 12.96 -5.71
C THR A 92 -12.34 13.16 -6.10
N GLU A 93 -11.66 14.07 -5.40
CA GLU A 93 -10.24 14.36 -5.61
C GLU A 93 -9.37 13.68 -4.55
N TYR A 94 -8.25 13.11 -5.00
CA TYR A 94 -7.28 12.40 -4.19
C TYR A 94 -5.88 12.97 -4.44
N LYS A 95 -5.18 13.28 -3.35
CA LYS A 95 -3.75 13.60 -3.38
C LYS A 95 -2.92 12.32 -3.26
N LEU A 96 -1.93 12.17 -4.14
CA LEU A 96 -1.07 11.00 -4.24
C LEU A 96 0.33 11.28 -3.64
N PRO A 97 1.04 10.25 -3.10
CA PRO A 97 0.52 8.91 -2.83
C PRO A 97 -0.56 8.95 -1.74
N HIS A 98 -1.62 8.18 -1.94
CA HIS A 98 -2.74 8.17 -1.01
C HIS A 98 -2.27 7.57 0.33
N ARG A 99 -2.35 8.36 1.40
CA ARG A 99 -2.04 7.91 2.75
C ARG A 99 -3.33 7.44 3.39
N ASN A 100 -3.43 6.14 3.67
CA ASN A 100 -4.49 5.58 4.50
C ASN A 100 -4.25 6.03 5.94
N VAL A 101 -4.70 7.24 6.27
CA VAL A 101 -4.69 7.69 7.66
C VAL A 101 -5.94 7.10 8.29
N LEU A 102 -5.77 6.05 9.08
CA LEU A 102 -6.83 5.59 9.95
C LEU A 102 -7.25 6.78 10.83
N PRO A 103 -8.55 7.08 10.99
CA PRO A 103 -9.04 8.23 11.76
C PRO A 103 -8.55 8.25 13.22
N VAL A 104 -8.03 7.14 13.72
CA VAL A 104 -7.53 6.99 15.09
C VAL A 104 -6.23 6.18 15.06
N PRO A 105 -5.16 6.60 15.77
CA PRO A 105 -4.02 5.74 16.00
C PRO A 105 -4.48 4.55 16.86
N ILE A 106 -4.70 3.39 16.24
CA ILE A 106 -5.05 2.14 16.93
C ILE A 106 -3.95 1.74 17.93
N PHE A 107 -2.71 2.19 17.69
CA PHE A 107 -1.57 1.92 18.54
C PHE A 107 -0.87 3.22 18.91
N LYS A 108 -1.15 3.75 20.11
CA LYS A 108 -0.24 4.66 20.79
C LYS A 108 0.77 3.78 21.53
N PRO A 109 2.06 3.74 21.16
CA PRO A 109 3.04 3.03 21.96
C PRO A 109 3.05 3.65 23.36
N VAL A 110 2.82 2.83 24.38
CA VAL A 110 3.05 3.23 25.77
C VAL A 110 4.51 3.67 25.86
N ASN A 111 4.76 4.86 26.41
CA ASN A 111 6.11 5.36 26.60
C ASN A 111 6.88 4.40 27.53
N LEU A 112 7.70 3.51 26.95
CA LEU A 112 8.61 2.61 27.68
C LEU A 112 9.83 3.36 28.28
N ALA A 113 9.81 4.69 28.30
CA ALA A 113 10.92 5.53 28.76
C ALA A 113 11.21 5.37 30.26
N THR A 114 10.20 4.98 31.05
CA THR A 114 10.41 4.51 32.41
C THR A 114 10.66 3.01 32.35
N LYS A 115 11.93 2.60 32.44
CA LYS A 115 12.30 1.22 32.82
C LYS A 115 11.38 0.82 33.98
N PRO A 116 10.51 -0.19 33.84
CA PRO A 116 9.82 -0.70 35.01
C PRO A 116 10.91 -1.30 35.90
N GLU A 117 11.13 -0.69 37.06
CA GLU A 117 11.82 -1.34 38.16
C GLU A 117 11.07 -2.65 38.39
N ARG A 118 11.75 -3.77 38.06
CA ARG A 118 11.15 -5.09 38.19
C ARG A 118 10.82 -5.27 39.67
N ALA A 119 9.53 -5.24 39.99
CA ALA A 119 9.06 -5.48 41.34
C ALA A 119 9.71 -6.78 41.84
N ALA A 120 10.20 -6.76 43.09
CA ALA A 120 10.86 -7.90 43.70
C ALA A 120 9.97 -9.14 43.55
N THR A 121 10.57 -10.24 43.08
CA THR A 121 9.84 -11.49 42.87
C THR A 121 9.17 -11.89 44.19
N PRO A 122 7.85 -12.13 44.21
CA PRO A 122 7.15 -12.53 45.43
C PRO A 122 7.83 -13.74 46.08
N GLU A 123 7.96 -13.75 47.41
CA GLU A 123 8.70 -14.80 48.14
C GLU A 123 8.21 -16.22 47.83
N GLU A 124 6.90 -16.38 47.58
CA GLU A 124 6.32 -17.67 47.25
C GLU A 124 6.86 -18.22 45.93
N LEU A 125 7.04 -17.34 44.92
CA LEU A 125 7.67 -17.71 43.66
C LEU A 125 9.18 -17.91 43.80
N GLN A 126 9.86 -17.19 44.70
CA GLN A 126 11.27 -17.45 45.00
C GLN A 126 11.44 -18.84 45.62
N ARG A 127 10.62 -19.21 46.60
CA ARG A 127 10.64 -20.55 47.21
C ARG A 127 10.35 -21.66 46.19
N MET A 128 9.42 -21.44 45.27
CA MET A 128 9.14 -22.39 44.18
C MET A 128 10.34 -22.53 43.23
N MET A 129 10.99 -21.43 42.86
CA MET A 129 12.19 -21.46 42.01
C MET A 129 13.38 -22.11 42.71
N GLU A 130 13.59 -21.86 44.00
CA GLU A 130 14.62 -22.52 44.82
C GLU A 130 14.35 -24.01 44.96
N PHE A 131 13.09 -24.41 45.09
CA PHE A 131 12.69 -25.81 45.14
C PHE A 131 12.91 -26.52 43.80
N GLU A 132 12.52 -25.91 42.67
CA GLU A 132 12.83 -26.44 41.34
C GLU A 132 14.34 -26.53 41.10
N TRP A 133 15.10 -25.52 41.53
CA TRP A 133 16.55 -25.53 41.44
C TRP A 133 17.18 -26.66 42.26
N ALA A 134 16.70 -26.87 43.50
CA ALA A 134 17.17 -27.93 44.39
C ALA A 134 16.83 -29.33 43.84
N LEU A 135 15.64 -29.51 43.26
CA LEU A 135 15.25 -30.77 42.59
C LEU A 135 16.11 -31.04 41.34
N ASN A 136 16.46 -29.99 40.59
CA ASN A 136 17.32 -30.09 39.42
C ASN A 136 18.82 -30.15 39.76
N SER A 137 19.22 -29.96 41.02
CA SER A 137 20.62 -30.04 41.47
C SER A 137 21.09 -31.47 41.77
N GLY A 138 20.17 -32.44 41.82
CA GLY A 138 20.46 -33.87 42.08
C GLY A 138 20.21 -34.81 40.91
N ALA A 139 19.53 -34.35 39.85
CA ALA A 139 19.40 -35.05 38.58
C ALA A 139 20.21 -34.24 37.57
N ASP A 140 21.27 -34.85 37.02
CA ASP A 140 22.10 -34.21 36.00
C ASP A 140 21.28 -33.99 34.71
N GLY A 141 20.45 -32.94 34.71
CA GLY A 141 19.76 -32.35 33.56
C GLY A 141 20.73 -31.59 32.64
N SER A 142 22.01 -31.95 32.70
CA SER A 142 22.99 -31.70 31.66
C SER A 142 22.55 -32.46 30.40
N CYS A 143 21.90 -31.74 29.48
CA CYS A 143 22.07 -32.11 28.09
C CYS A 143 23.56 -31.92 27.81
N GLN A 144 24.27 -33.03 27.60
CA GLN A 144 25.72 -33.09 27.44
C GLN A 144 26.24 -32.19 26.29
N ASP A 145 25.33 -31.68 25.46
CA ASP A 145 25.60 -30.82 24.30
C ASP A 145 25.27 -29.33 24.55
N LYS A 146 25.06 -28.91 25.82
CA LYS A 146 24.85 -27.51 26.19
C LYS A 146 26.14 -26.70 25.98
N ARG A 147 26.27 -26.10 24.81
CA ARG A 147 27.32 -25.11 24.52
C ARG A 147 27.03 -23.79 25.23
N ALA A 148 28.09 -23.08 25.61
CA ALA A 148 27.95 -21.77 26.24
C ALA A 148 27.25 -20.79 25.28
N LEU A 149 26.38 -19.91 25.79
CA LEU A 149 25.67 -18.91 24.97
C LEU A 149 26.62 -18.02 24.16
N SER A 150 27.82 -17.76 24.68
CA SER A 150 28.90 -17.04 23.99
C SER A 150 29.44 -17.77 22.78
N GLU A 151 29.36 -19.10 22.77
CA GLU A 151 29.82 -19.97 21.69
C GLU A 151 28.76 -20.10 20.61
N ILE A 152 27.49 -20.25 21.00
CA ILE A 152 26.33 -20.25 20.11
C ILE A 152 26.23 -18.92 19.33
N ARG A 153 26.54 -17.78 19.98
CA ARG A 153 26.47 -16.47 19.34
C ARG A 153 27.52 -16.26 18.25
N LYS A 154 28.59 -17.06 18.19
CA LYS A 154 29.60 -16.99 17.12
C LYS A 154 29.08 -17.54 15.79
N GLU A 155 28.11 -18.44 15.83
CA GLU A 155 27.54 -19.08 14.63
C GLU A 155 26.37 -18.26 14.04
N LEU A 156 25.87 -17.25 14.75
CA LEU A 156 24.85 -16.36 14.22
C LEU A 156 25.46 -15.43 13.16
N PRO A 157 24.83 -15.30 11.97
CA PRO A 157 25.25 -14.29 11.02
C PRO A 157 25.18 -12.91 11.70
N PRO A 158 26.12 -12.01 11.39
CA PRO A 158 26.18 -10.70 12.03
C PRO A 158 24.84 -9.99 11.85
N VAL A 159 24.19 -9.68 12.97
CA VAL A 159 22.94 -8.93 12.99
C VAL A 159 23.26 -7.52 12.55
N THR A 160 23.12 -7.23 11.26
CA THR A 160 23.07 -5.88 10.74
C THR A 160 21.85 -5.21 11.35
N GLN A 161 22.09 -4.24 12.24
CA GLN A 161 20.99 -3.41 12.71
C GLN A 161 20.36 -2.75 11.48
N PRO A 162 19.02 -2.79 11.35
CA PRO A 162 18.37 -2.13 10.24
C PRO A 162 18.78 -0.66 10.25
N THR A 163 19.35 -0.20 9.13
CA THR A 163 19.75 1.19 8.93
C THR A 163 18.54 2.04 9.25
N LYS A 164 18.63 2.86 10.31
CA LYS A 164 17.61 3.87 10.58
C LYS A 164 17.56 4.78 9.36
N LEU A 165 16.52 4.65 8.55
CA LEU A 165 16.24 5.56 7.46
C LEU A 165 15.80 6.89 8.09
N GLU A 166 16.78 7.73 8.41
CA GLU A 166 16.59 9.15 8.65
C GLU A 166 16.06 9.76 7.34
N PHE A 167 14.75 9.94 7.26
CA PHE A 167 14.10 10.66 6.16
C PHE A 167 14.32 12.17 6.31
N THR A 168 15.58 12.60 6.26
CA THR A 168 15.89 13.99 5.96
C THR A 168 16.13 14.11 4.46
N LYS A 169 15.11 14.61 3.76
CA LYS A 169 15.10 15.31 2.47
C LYS A 169 16.27 14.99 1.51
N PRO A 170 16.05 14.28 0.38
CA PRO A 170 17.14 13.96 -0.54
C PRO A 170 17.49 15.17 -1.41
N GLU A 171 18.69 15.72 -1.22
CA GLU A 171 19.45 16.26 -2.35
C GLU A 171 20.19 15.10 -3.03
N GLN A 172 19.82 14.90 -4.29
CA GLN A 172 20.65 14.43 -5.40
C GLN A 172 21.32 13.05 -5.34
N SER A 173 20.92 12.28 -6.37
CA SER A 173 21.68 11.27 -7.11
C SER A 173 21.85 9.90 -6.46
N ARG A 174 21.19 8.89 -7.06
CA ARG A 174 21.86 7.75 -7.68
C ARG A 174 20.87 6.89 -8.47
N SER A 175 21.34 6.49 -9.65
CA SER A 175 20.71 5.72 -10.70
C SER A 175 19.90 4.51 -10.22
N PHE A 176 18.63 4.43 -10.61
CA PHE A 176 17.87 3.19 -10.61
C PHE A 176 18.36 2.30 -11.76
N SER A 177 19.31 1.41 -11.47
CA SER A 177 19.68 0.31 -12.35
C SER A 177 18.52 -0.69 -12.45
N ARG A 178 18.18 -1.04 -13.70
CA ARG A 178 17.13 -1.99 -14.08
C ARG A 178 17.43 -3.37 -13.52
N SER A 179 16.47 -3.97 -12.80
CA SER A 179 16.50 -5.40 -12.47
C SER A 179 15.63 -6.15 -13.48
N MET A 180 16.26 -7.01 -14.28
CA MET A 180 15.60 -7.98 -15.16
C MET A 180 15.27 -9.23 -14.34
N SER A 181 14.00 -9.63 -14.28
CA SER A 181 13.60 -10.94 -13.76
C SER A 181 13.66 -11.95 -14.89
N GLN A 182 14.47 -13.01 -14.74
CA GLN A 182 14.41 -14.19 -15.60
C GLN A 182 13.46 -15.19 -14.96
N ASP A 183 12.33 -15.46 -15.64
CA ASP A 183 11.44 -16.54 -15.27
C ASP A 183 12.02 -17.90 -15.67
N ALA A 184 11.91 -18.85 -14.75
CA ALA A 184 12.39 -20.22 -14.89
C ALA A 184 11.50 -21.01 -15.88
N GLN A 185 12.12 -21.59 -16.91
CA GLN A 185 11.50 -22.64 -17.73
C GLN A 185 11.33 -23.91 -16.89
N ARG A 186 10.10 -24.38 -16.74
CA ARG A 186 9.82 -25.81 -16.51
C ARG A 186 9.46 -26.45 -17.85
N GLY A 187 10.13 -27.55 -18.14
CA GLY A 187 9.83 -28.43 -19.27
C GLY A 187 8.59 -29.28 -19.06
#